data_AF-A0A2W4KRH8-F1
#
_entry.id   AF-A0A2W4KRH8-F1
#
_cell.length_a   1.000
_cell.length_b   1.000
_cell.length_c   1.000
_cell.angle_alpha   90.00
_cell.angle_beta   90.00
_cell.angle_gamma   90.00
#
_symmetry.space_group_name_H-M   'P 1'
#
loop_
_entity.id
_entity.type
_entity.pdbx_description
1 polymer ?
#
loop_
_entity_poly.entity_id
_entity_poly.type
_entity_poly.pdbx_seq_one_letter_code
_entity_poly.pdbx_strand_id
1 'polypeptide(L)'
;MSITGERHGRSGAAARPEAGAASGAQSEAVPGVCTGRVPDGAADLDDAAVAGLLNQTGAHRYGHFRLTTGLHSDEFFLLARAFQYPEVLERLGAALAARLRRVLPAADAGQGGPAGSGPVAGTVGAVVGPAMGGVLLAHAVARVLGGRSLFAEKEADGSMRLKRGFALAPGEPVVVVEDAVTTGGSVRKTMEAVARAGGRVVAVGAVVDRSGGKADFGVPFVSLLCRDVAAFVPEECPLCRRGVPLVEPKRG
;
A
#
# COMPACT_ATOMS: atom_id res chain seq x y z
N MET A 1 -45.88 54.47 -31.38
CA MET A 1 -45.40 54.97 -30.08
C MET A 1 -43.89 55.03 -30.15
N SER A 2 -43.38 56.26 -30.20
CA SER A 2 -41.98 56.63 -30.36
C SER A 2 -41.25 56.56 -29.02
N ILE A 3 -39.99 56.11 -29.02
CA ILE A 3 -38.86 56.59 -28.18
C ILE A 3 -37.58 55.85 -28.66
N THR A 4 -36.68 56.48 -29.44
CA THR A 4 -35.43 57.16 -29.01
C THR A 4 -34.57 56.27 -28.10
N GLY A 5 -33.36 55.81 -28.42
CA GLY A 5 -32.27 56.44 -29.17
C GLY A 5 -31.35 57.18 -28.21
N GLU A 6 -30.26 56.56 -27.74
CA GLU A 6 -29.01 57.26 -27.41
C GLU A 6 -27.83 56.31 -27.18
N ARG A 7 -26.63 56.85 -27.39
CA ARG A 7 -25.38 56.19 -27.76
C ARG A 7 -24.28 56.76 -26.84
N HIS A 8 -23.23 55.96 -26.61
CA HIS A 8 -21.89 56.31 -26.08
C HIS A 8 -21.58 56.09 -24.59
N GLY A 9 -20.49 55.36 -24.37
CA GLY A 9 -19.74 55.30 -23.11
C GLY A 9 -18.53 54.37 -23.26
N ARG A 10 -17.36 54.96 -23.52
CA ARG A 10 -16.07 54.29 -23.78
C ARG A 10 -15.49 53.56 -22.55
N SER A 11 -14.66 52.57 -22.87
CA SER A 11 -13.33 52.31 -22.27
C SER A 11 -13.23 52.04 -20.77
N GLY A 12 -13.02 50.77 -20.42
CA GLY A 12 -12.38 50.36 -19.18
C GLY A 12 -11.73 49.00 -19.38
N ALA A 13 -10.48 48.98 -19.85
CA ALA A 13 -9.66 47.79 -19.88
C ALA A 13 -9.40 47.34 -18.43
N ALA A 14 -10.06 46.27 -18.01
CA ALA A 14 -9.75 45.63 -16.73
C ALA A 14 -8.39 44.93 -16.87
N ALA A 15 -7.40 45.47 -16.15
CA ALA A 15 -6.07 44.92 -16.02
C ALA A 15 -6.14 43.45 -15.55
N ARG A 16 -5.41 42.58 -16.26
CA ARG A 16 -5.12 41.22 -15.81
C ARG A 16 -4.32 41.29 -14.51
N PRO A 17 -4.69 40.57 -13.44
CA PRO A 17 -3.80 40.46 -12.30
C PRO A 17 -2.59 39.62 -12.74
N GLU A 18 -1.41 40.17 -12.44
CA GLU A 18 -0.11 39.58 -12.71
C GLU A 18 0.05 38.24 -11.99
N ALA A 19 0.77 37.33 -12.64
CA ALA A 19 1.15 36.04 -12.11
C ALA A 19 1.95 36.21 -10.82
N GLY A 20 1.31 35.97 -9.69
CA GLY A 20 1.96 35.84 -8.39
C GLY A 20 2.94 34.67 -8.40
N ALA A 21 4.19 34.99 -8.10
CA ALA A 21 5.30 34.06 -7.98
C ALA A 21 4.94 32.82 -7.16
N ALA A 22 5.30 31.65 -7.70
CA ALA A 22 5.26 30.39 -6.99
C ALA A 22 6.15 30.49 -5.74
N SER A 23 5.51 30.64 -4.58
CA SER A 23 6.17 30.44 -3.29
C SER A 23 6.50 28.95 -3.18
N GLY A 24 7.79 28.64 -3.03
CA GLY A 24 8.26 27.28 -2.84
C GLY A 24 7.51 26.59 -1.72
N ALA A 25 6.79 25.53 -2.07
CA ALA A 25 6.21 24.62 -1.10
C ALA A 25 7.36 23.89 -0.42
N GLN A 26 7.75 24.38 0.75
CA GLN A 26 8.52 23.59 1.70
C GLN A 26 7.63 22.41 2.08
N SER A 27 8.10 21.20 1.79
CA SER A 27 7.46 19.95 2.21
C SER A 27 7.34 19.96 3.73
N GLU A 28 6.14 20.26 4.24
CA GLU A 28 5.83 20.04 5.65
C GLU A 28 5.88 18.53 5.91
N ALA A 29 6.60 18.14 6.96
CA ALA A 29 6.68 16.77 7.40
C ALA A 29 5.26 16.26 7.73
N VAL A 30 4.82 15.20 7.07
CA VAL A 30 3.52 14.59 7.35
C VAL A 30 3.60 13.91 8.73
N PRO A 31 2.73 14.27 9.71
CA PRO A 31 2.77 13.66 11.03
C PRO A 31 2.65 12.13 10.98
N GLY A 32 3.45 11.42 11.78
CA GLY A 32 3.38 9.96 11.89
C GLY A 32 4.05 9.16 10.76
N VAL A 33 4.89 9.78 9.92
CA VAL A 33 5.79 9.05 8.99
C VAL A 33 6.99 8.50 9.77
N CYS A 34 7.31 7.22 9.57
CA CYS A 34 8.47 6.57 10.19
C CYS A 34 9.77 7.02 9.49
N THR A 35 10.76 7.51 10.24
CA THR A 35 12.07 7.89 9.69
C THR A 35 13.01 6.67 9.63
N GLY A 36 13.71 6.46 8.50
CA GLY A 36 14.78 5.44 8.40
C GLY A 36 14.67 4.41 7.27
N ARG A 37 13.94 4.69 6.18
CA ARG A 37 13.80 3.78 5.02
C ARG A 37 14.47 4.33 3.76
N VAL A 38 14.72 3.43 2.79
CA VAL A 38 15.40 3.70 1.51
C VAL A 38 14.81 4.95 0.83
N PRO A 39 15.63 5.93 0.40
CA PRO A 39 15.15 7.19 -0.16
C PRO A 39 14.34 7.01 -1.46
N ASP A 40 13.37 7.91 -1.66
CA ASP A 40 12.51 7.97 -2.85
C ASP A 40 13.29 8.43 -4.10
N GLY A 41 12.97 7.85 -5.25
CA GLY A 41 13.43 8.28 -6.58
C GLY A 41 12.27 8.81 -7.44
N ALA A 42 12.56 9.64 -8.44
CA ALA A 42 11.60 10.46 -9.20
C ALA A 42 10.49 9.73 -10.01
N ALA A 43 10.44 8.40 -9.99
CA ALA A 43 9.37 7.58 -10.58
C ALA A 43 8.49 6.89 -9.52
N ASP A 44 8.74 7.15 -8.24
CA ASP A 44 8.01 6.58 -7.12
C ASP A 44 6.79 7.44 -6.77
N LEU A 45 5.71 6.78 -6.38
CA LEU A 45 4.70 7.47 -5.58
C LEU A 45 5.36 7.79 -4.24
N ASP A 46 5.58 9.08 -3.98
CA ASP A 46 5.98 9.53 -2.65
C ASP A 46 4.86 9.29 -1.62
N ASP A 47 5.21 9.40 -0.34
CA ASP A 47 4.29 9.13 0.75
C ASP A 47 3.03 10.01 0.70
N ALA A 48 3.14 11.25 0.18
CA ALA A 48 2.01 12.17 0.02
C ALA A 48 1.04 11.72 -1.07
N ALA A 49 1.55 11.26 -2.22
CA ALA A 49 0.76 10.73 -3.31
C ALA A 49 0.06 9.43 -2.91
N VAL A 50 0.76 8.53 -2.18
CA VAL A 50 0.15 7.32 -1.62
C VAL A 50 -0.98 7.68 -0.66
N ALA A 51 -0.73 8.57 0.31
CA ALA A 51 -1.76 9.03 1.24
C ALA A 51 -2.95 9.66 0.51
N GLY A 52 -2.69 10.47 -0.53
CA GLY A 52 -3.72 11.06 -1.38
C GLY A 52 -4.63 10.01 -2.02
N LEU A 53 -4.07 8.96 -2.63
CA LEU A 53 -4.84 7.86 -3.22
C LEU A 53 -5.68 7.12 -2.18
N LEU A 54 -5.12 6.83 -1.01
CA LEU A 54 -5.85 6.13 0.05
C LEU A 54 -6.98 6.99 0.62
N ASN A 55 -6.79 8.29 0.77
CA ASN A 55 -7.84 9.22 1.22
C ASN A 55 -8.96 9.35 0.19
N GLN A 56 -8.63 9.55 -1.10
CA GLN A 56 -9.61 9.73 -2.18
C GLN A 56 -10.51 8.51 -2.36
N THR A 57 -9.97 7.31 -2.16
CA THR A 57 -10.73 6.05 -2.25
C THR A 57 -11.49 5.73 -0.95
N GLY A 58 -11.29 6.51 0.12
CA GLY A 58 -11.82 6.23 1.45
C GLY A 58 -11.20 4.98 2.09
N ALA A 59 -10.04 4.53 1.59
CA ALA A 59 -9.27 3.44 2.16
C ALA A 59 -8.54 3.89 3.44
N HIS A 60 -8.11 5.14 3.54
CA HIS A 60 -7.67 5.77 4.78
C HIS A 60 -8.82 6.61 5.34
N ARG A 61 -9.22 6.35 6.58
CA ARG A 61 -10.39 6.98 7.22
C ARG A 61 -10.00 7.56 8.56
N TYR A 62 -10.55 8.73 8.86
CA TYR A 62 -10.48 9.39 10.17
C TYR A 62 -11.84 9.30 10.86
N GLY A 63 -11.85 9.11 12.17
CA GLY A 63 -13.08 8.88 12.94
C GLY A 63 -12.79 8.31 14.31
N HIS A 64 -13.69 7.47 14.81
CA HIS A 64 -13.50 6.73 16.06
C HIS A 64 -13.80 5.26 15.80
N PHE A 65 -12.76 4.44 15.76
CA PHE A 65 -12.85 3.06 15.31
C PHE A 65 -12.47 2.08 16.40
N ARG A 66 -13.25 1.00 16.53
CA ARG A 66 -12.87 -0.15 17.35
C ARG A 66 -12.03 -1.12 16.51
N LEU A 67 -10.80 -1.37 16.96
CA LEU A 67 -9.90 -2.35 16.36
C LEU A 67 -10.26 -3.77 16.80
N THR A 68 -9.74 -4.78 16.08
CA THR A 68 -9.97 -6.20 16.42
C THR A 68 -9.40 -6.60 17.78
N THR A 69 -8.45 -5.83 18.31
CA THR A 69 -7.89 -5.99 19.66
C THR A 69 -8.80 -5.43 20.75
N GLY A 70 -9.88 -4.74 20.40
CA GLY A 70 -10.73 -3.99 21.33
C GLY A 70 -10.26 -2.56 21.59
N LEU A 71 -9.03 -2.21 21.21
CA LEU A 71 -8.50 -0.84 21.32
C LEU A 71 -9.23 0.11 20.36
N HIS A 72 -9.24 1.39 20.70
CA HIS A 72 -9.82 2.45 19.89
C HIS A 72 -8.74 3.19 19.10
N SER A 73 -9.10 3.71 17.93
CA SER A 73 -8.20 4.41 17.03
C SER A 73 -8.93 5.59 16.39
N ASP A 74 -8.21 6.68 16.16
CA ASP A 74 -8.69 7.83 15.37
C ASP A 74 -8.56 7.61 13.86
N GLU A 75 -7.73 6.65 13.45
CA GLU A 75 -7.54 6.27 12.06
C GLU A 75 -7.90 4.81 11.78
N PHE A 76 -8.38 4.51 10.58
CA PHE A 76 -8.60 3.15 10.11
C PHE A 76 -8.27 2.99 8.63
N PHE A 77 -7.63 1.86 8.31
CA PHE A 77 -7.24 1.51 6.95
C PHE A 77 -8.08 0.32 6.45
N LEU A 78 -8.83 0.54 5.37
CA LEU A 78 -9.65 -0.45 4.67
C LEU A 78 -9.24 -0.51 3.19
N LEU A 79 -8.10 -1.15 2.92
CA LEU A 79 -7.44 -1.14 1.60
C LEU A 79 -8.29 -1.77 0.48
N ALA A 80 -9.25 -2.63 0.83
CA ALA A 80 -10.25 -3.12 -0.13
C ALA A 80 -10.96 -1.99 -0.89
N ARG A 81 -11.17 -0.81 -0.26
CA ARG A 81 -11.75 0.35 -0.94
C ARG A 81 -10.81 1.00 -1.95
N ALA A 82 -9.50 0.91 -1.76
CA ALA A 82 -8.55 1.34 -2.79
C ALA A 82 -8.46 0.30 -3.91
N PHE A 83 -8.39 -0.99 -3.54
CA PHE A 83 -8.16 -2.08 -4.49
C PHE A 83 -9.35 -2.37 -5.41
N GLN A 84 -10.56 -1.91 -5.08
CA GLN A 84 -11.71 -1.99 -5.97
C GLN A 84 -11.56 -1.11 -7.23
N TYR A 85 -10.62 -0.16 -7.25
CA TYR A 85 -10.30 0.68 -8.40
C TYR A 85 -9.03 0.14 -9.07
N PRO A 86 -9.14 -0.56 -10.23
CA PRO A 86 -7.99 -1.20 -10.86
C PRO A 86 -6.81 -0.25 -11.13
N GLU A 87 -7.08 0.97 -11.58
CA GLU A 87 -6.01 1.96 -11.80
C GLU A 87 -5.25 2.33 -10.53
N VAL A 88 -5.93 2.42 -9.38
CA VAL A 88 -5.30 2.70 -8.09
C VAL A 88 -4.47 1.51 -7.65
N LEU A 89 -5.02 0.29 -7.75
CA LEU A 89 -4.31 -0.94 -7.44
C LEU A 89 -3.03 -1.09 -8.27
N GLU A 90 -3.11 -0.84 -9.59
CA GLU A 90 -1.97 -0.93 -10.49
C GLU A 90 -0.89 0.10 -10.19
N ARG A 91 -1.29 1.34 -9.86
CA ARG A 91 -0.34 2.39 -9.44
C ARG A 91 0.37 2.03 -8.14
N LEU A 92 -0.36 1.53 -7.14
CA LEU A 92 0.23 1.07 -5.87
C LEU A 92 1.13 -0.16 -6.10
N GLY A 93 0.69 -1.12 -6.91
CA GLY A 93 1.48 -2.30 -7.27
C GLY A 93 2.78 -1.95 -7.96
N ALA A 94 2.75 -1.02 -8.93
CA ALA A 94 3.94 -0.53 -9.62
C ALA A 94 4.92 0.20 -8.69
N ALA A 95 4.41 1.08 -7.83
CA ALA A 95 5.24 1.77 -6.85
C ALA A 95 5.88 0.79 -5.85
N LEU A 96 5.12 -0.19 -5.36
CA LEU A 96 5.64 -1.19 -4.42
C LEU A 96 6.69 -2.07 -5.10
N ALA A 97 6.45 -2.49 -6.35
CA ALA A 97 7.42 -3.22 -7.15
C ALA A 97 8.72 -2.42 -7.37
N ALA A 98 8.64 -1.10 -7.58
CA ALA A 98 9.80 -0.23 -7.69
C ALA A 98 10.63 -0.20 -6.38
N ARG A 99 9.99 -0.05 -5.22
CA ARG A 99 10.68 -0.12 -3.91
C ARG A 99 11.28 -1.52 -3.67
N LEU A 100 10.58 -2.59 -4.06
CA LEU A 100 11.08 -3.97 -3.94
C LEU A 100 12.33 -4.20 -4.80
N ARG A 101 12.37 -3.73 -6.04
CA ARG A 101 13.55 -3.87 -6.92
C ARG A 101 14.84 -3.33 -6.33
N ARG A 102 14.77 -2.31 -5.47
CA ARG A 102 15.94 -1.71 -4.81
C ARG A 102 16.57 -2.62 -3.74
N VAL A 103 15.77 -3.52 -3.18
CA VAL A 103 16.18 -4.38 -2.06
C VAL A 103 16.28 -5.85 -2.44
N LEU A 104 15.81 -6.22 -3.63
CA LEU A 104 15.95 -7.56 -4.17
C LEU A 104 17.43 -7.82 -4.51
N PRO A 105 17.94 -9.04 -4.24
CA PRO A 105 19.28 -9.42 -4.66
C PRO A 105 19.42 -9.33 -6.19
N ALA A 106 20.60 -8.94 -6.66
CA ALA A 106 20.88 -8.87 -8.09
C ALA A 106 20.66 -10.25 -8.75
N ALA A 107 20.09 -10.24 -9.95
CA ALA A 107 19.92 -11.41 -10.78
C ALA A 107 21.30 -12.00 -11.14
N ASP A 108 21.56 -13.27 -10.84
CA ASP A 108 22.61 -14.00 -11.55
C ASP A 108 22.18 -14.08 -13.02
N ALA A 109 22.99 -13.52 -13.92
CA ALA A 109 22.71 -13.44 -15.36
C ALA A 109 22.75 -14.84 -16.02
N GLY A 110 21.72 -15.66 -15.77
CA GLY A 110 21.52 -16.98 -16.35
C GLY A 110 20.43 -16.96 -17.41
N GLN A 111 20.80 -17.44 -18.61
CA GLN A 111 20.01 -17.51 -19.85
C GLN A 111 18.48 -17.61 -19.69
N GLY A 112 17.79 -16.57 -20.19
CA GLY A 112 16.34 -16.51 -20.23
C GLY A 112 15.74 -17.52 -21.20
N GLY A 113 14.77 -18.29 -20.70
CA GLY A 113 13.88 -19.10 -21.53
C GLY A 113 12.83 -18.25 -22.25
N PRO A 114 12.12 -18.81 -23.25
CA PRO A 114 11.13 -18.10 -24.03
C PRO A 114 9.96 -17.59 -23.17
N ALA A 115 9.38 -16.47 -23.60
CA ALA A 115 8.22 -15.86 -22.97
C ALA A 115 7.06 -16.88 -22.85
N GLY A 116 6.64 -17.16 -21.61
CA GLY A 116 5.54 -18.08 -21.31
C GLY A 116 5.92 -19.36 -20.57
N SER A 117 7.20 -19.65 -20.37
CA SER A 117 7.67 -20.84 -19.62
C SER A 117 8.50 -20.47 -18.39
N GLY A 118 7.84 -20.26 -17.26
CA GLY A 118 8.46 -20.22 -15.93
C GLY A 118 9.38 -19.02 -15.63
N PRO A 119 9.86 -18.90 -14.37
CA PRO A 119 10.73 -17.80 -13.94
C PRO A 119 12.04 -17.76 -14.75
N VAL A 120 12.41 -16.56 -15.20
CA VAL A 120 13.75 -16.28 -15.73
C VAL A 120 14.74 -16.33 -14.56
N ALA A 121 15.83 -17.09 -14.69
CA ALA A 121 16.84 -17.16 -13.64
C ALA A 121 17.35 -15.74 -13.29
N GLY A 122 17.32 -15.41 -12.00
CA GLY A 122 17.65 -14.08 -11.48
C GLY A 122 16.47 -13.12 -11.29
N THR A 123 15.24 -13.52 -11.63
CA THR A 123 14.01 -12.75 -11.40
C THR A 123 13.17 -13.33 -10.25
N VAL A 124 12.25 -12.54 -9.68
CA VAL A 124 11.28 -13.02 -8.67
C VAL A 124 10.41 -14.09 -9.31
N GLY A 125 10.42 -15.32 -8.79
CA GLY A 125 9.67 -16.44 -9.36
C GLY A 125 8.18 -16.40 -9.03
N ALA A 126 7.84 -15.97 -7.82
CA ALA A 126 6.47 -15.73 -7.42
C ALA A 126 6.32 -14.55 -6.45
N VAL A 127 5.16 -13.91 -6.49
CA VAL A 127 4.67 -12.96 -5.49
C VAL A 127 3.49 -13.60 -4.78
N VAL A 128 3.54 -13.67 -3.45
CA VAL A 128 2.53 -14.35 -2.63
C VAL A 128 1.89 -13.35 -1.68
N GLY A 129 0.56 -13.27 -1.72
CA GLY A 129 -0.21 -12.52 -0.72
C GLY A 129 -1.01 -13.44 0.22
N PRO A 130 -1.12 -13.15 1.52
CA PRO A 130 -2.11 -13.81 2.37
C PRO A 130 -3.53 -13.44 1.93
N ALA A 131 -4.42 -14.42 1.88
CA ALA A 131 -5.81 -14.22 1.55
C ALA A 131 -6.59 -13.64 2.76
N MET A 132 -7.46 -12.65 2.57
CA MET A 132 -7.85 -12.05 1.28
C MET A 132 -7.10 -10.75 0.92
N GLY A 133 -6.56 -10.01 1.91
CA GLY A 133 -6.05 -8.65 1.72
C GLY A 133 -4.91 -8.54 0.70
N GLY A 134 -3.98 -9.49 0.70
CA GLY A 134 -2.82 -9.49 -0.19
C GLY A 134 -3.07 -10.03 -1.60
N VAL A 135 -4.22 -10.63 -1.91
CA VAL A 135 -4.44 -11.36 -3.18
C VAL A 135 -4.32 -10.45 -4.40
N LEU A 136 -5.05 -9.34 -4.39
CA LEU A 136 -5.06 -8.37 -5.50
C LEU A 136 -3.72 -7.63 -5.62
N LEU A 137 -3.11 -7.32 -4.48
CA LEU A 137 -1.79 -6.68 -4.44
C LEU A 137 -0.70 -7.60 -5.01
N ALA A 138 -0.73 -8.90 -4.67
CA ALA A 138 0.20 -9.88 -5.20
C ALA A 138 0.12 -9.95 -6.72
N HIS A 139 -1.10 -9.88 -7.28
CA HIS A 139 -1.31 -9.84 -8.72
C HIS A 139 -0.70 -8.60 -9.36
N ALA A 140 -1.01 -7.41 -8.85
CA ALA A 140 -0.50 -6.16 -9.39
C ALA A 140 1.03 -6.05 -9.32
N VAL A 141 1.63 -6.48 -8.20
CA VAL A 141 3.09 -6.49 -8.02
C VAL A 141 3.75 -7.54 -8.91
N ALA A 142 3.19 -8.76 -9.01
CA ALA A 142 3.70 -9.81 -9.88
C ALA A 142 3.74 -9.38 -11.35
N ARG A 143 2.70 -8.68 -11.81
CA ARG A 143 2.60 -8.14 -13.18
C ARG A 143 3.78 -7.24 -13.52
N VAL A 144 4.27 -6.47 -12.56
CA VAL A 144 5.41 -5.55 -12.75
C VAL A 144 6.74 -6.27 -12.56
N LEU A 145 6.87 -7.15 -11.57
CA LEU A 145 8.13 -7.87 -11.28
C LEU A 145 8.44 -9.02 -12.25
N GLY A 146 7.46 -9.51 -13.00
CA GLY A 146 7.61 -10.62 -13.95
C GLY A 146 7.52 -12.02 -13.33
N GLY A 147 6.95 -12.13 -12.13
CA GLY A 147 6.75 -13.40 -11.42
C GLY A 147 5.31 -13.92 -11.50
N ARG A 148 5.07 -15.14 -11.01
CA ARG A 148 3.72 -15.69 -10.86
C ARG A 148 3.01 -15.07 -9.66
N SER A 149 1.72 -14.77 -9.77
CA SER A 149 0.90 -14.32 -8.64
C SER A 149 0.25 -15.50 -7.95
N LEU A 150 0.53 -15.70 -6.67
CA LEU A 150 -0.05 -16.75 -5.83
C LEU A 150 -0.63 -16.14 -4.55
N PHE A 151 -1.37 -16.93 -3.79
CA PHE A 151 -1.83 -16.52 -2.47
C PHE A 151 -1.88 -17.69 -1.49
N ALA A 152 -1.69 -17.36 -0.21
CA ALA A 152 -1.78 -18.32 0.89
C ALA A 152 -3.11 -18.14 1.62
N GLU A 153 -3.81 -19.24 1.87
CA GLU A 153 -5.11 -19.25 2.54
C GLU A 153 -4.98 -19.74 3.97
N LYS A 154 -5.82 -19.20 4.86
CA LYS A 154 -5.86 -19.60 6.26
C LYS A 154 -6.48 -20.98 6.40
N GLU A 155 -5.79 -21.88 7.10
CA GLU A 155 -6.31 -23.19 7.49
C GLU A 155 -7.08 -23.11 8.82
N ALA A 156 -7.81 -24.17 9.17
CA ALA A 156 -8.63 -24.23 10.39
C ALA A 156 -7.80 -24.05 11.68
N ASP A 157 -6.55 -24.52 11.67
CA ASP A 157 -5.58 -24.36 12.77
C ASP A 157 -4.98 -22.94 12.84
N GLY A 158 -5.36 -22.05 11.91
CA GLY A 158 -4.89 -20.69 11.81
C GLY A 158 -3.51 -20.51 11.17
N SER A 159 -2.89 -21.58 10.66
CA SER A 159 -1.74 -21.50 9.77
C SER A 159 -2.14 -21.02 8.37
N MET A 160 -1.16 -20.71 7.52
CA MET A 160 -1.40 -20.37 6.11
C MET A 160 -0.87 -21.49 5.21
N ARG A 161 -1.51 -21.72 4.06
CA ARG A 161 -1.09 -22.71 3.06
C ARG A 161 -1.31 -22.21 1.63
N LEU A 162 -0.38 -22.52 0.73
CA LEU A 162 -0.61 -22.40 -0.71
C LEU A 162 -1.58 -23.51 -1.16
N LYS A 163 -2.82 -23.13 -1.47
CA LYS A 163 -3.85 -24.06 -1.96
C LYS A 163 -4.02 -23.87 -3.47
N ARG A 164 -5.10 -24.37 -4.08
CA ARG A 164 -5.40 -24.22 -5.52
C ARG A 164 -4.41 -24.89 -6.49
N GLY A 165 -3.62 -25.86 -6.00
CA GLY A 165 -2.61 -26.55 -6.82
C GLY A 165 -1.35 -25.71 -7.08
N PHE A 166 -1.17 -24.59 -6.36
CA PHE A 166 0.06 -23.81 -6.45
C PHE A 166 1.26 -24.63 -5.99
N ALA A 167 2.34 -24.54 -6.78
CA ALA A 167 3.60 -25.20 -6.52
C ALA A 167 4.76 -24.23 -6.78
N LEU A 168 5.78 -24.34 -5.93
CA LEU A 168 7.05 -23.62 -6.05
C LEU A 168 8.15 -24.62 -6.38
N ALA A 169 9.10 -24.22 -7.22
CA ALA A 169 10.32 -24.98 -7.40
C ALA A 169 11.18 -24.90 -6.13
N PRO A 170 11.98 -25.92 -5.82
CA PRO A 170 12.92 -25.85 -4.71
C PRO A 170 13.84 -24.62 -4.81
N GLY A 171 13.86 -23.79 -3.77
CA GLY A 171 14.66 -22.57 -3.69
C GLY A 171 14.13 -21.37 -4.48
N GLU A 172 12.93 -21.47 -5.08
CA GLU A 172 12.35 -20.41 -5.92
C GLU A 172 12.25 -19.09 -5.14
N PRO A 173 12.77 -17.97 -5.69
CA PRO A 173 12.73 -16.67 -5.00
C PRO A 173 11.31 -16.11 -4.97
N VAL A 174 10.80 -15.86 -3.77
CA VAL A 174 9.45 -15.39 -3.53
C VAL A 174 9.44 -14.04 -2.83
N VAL A 175 8.63 -13.11 -3.33
CA VAL A 175 8.26 -11.89 -2.60
C VAL A 175 6.93 -12.13 -1.90
N VAL A 176 6.84 -11.79 -0.61
CA VAL A 176 5.56 -11.78 0.09
C VAL A 176 5.03 -10.34 0.15
N VAL A 177 3.77 -10.11 -0.22
CA VAL A 177 3.14 -8.79 -0.12
C VAL A 177 1.85 -8.83 0.68
N GLU A 178 1.55 -7.74 1.40
CA GLU A 178 0.33 -7.59 2.20
C GLU A 178 -0.24 -6.17 2.04
N ASP A 179 -1.55 -6.02 2.19
CA ASP A 179 -2.20 -4.70 2.11
C ASP A 179 -1.77 -3.79 3.28
N ALA A 180 -1.86 -4.29 4.52
CA ALA A 180 -1.46 -3.58 5.72
C ALA A 180 -0.75 -4.52 6.72
N VAL A 181 0.45 -4.13 7.15
CA VAL A 181 1.21 -4.82 8.19
C VAL A 181 0.93 -4.15 9.53
N THR A 182 0.30 -4.89 10.46
CA THR A 182 0.16 -4.45 11.87
C THR A 182 1.26 -5.08 12.72
N THR A 183 1.01 -6.28 13.26
CA THR A 183 2.03 -7.07 13.95
C THR A 183 2.92 -7.84 12.96
N GLY A 184 2.46 -8.06 11.73
CA GLY A 184 3.12 -8.91 10.72
C GLY A 184 2.79 -10.40 10.83
N GLY A 185 1.83 -10.79 11.69
CA GLY A 185 1.49 -12.20 11.92
C GLY A 185 1.04 -12.96 10.66
N SER A 186 0.19 -12.35 9.82
CA SER A 186 -0.24 -12.97 8.55
C SER A 186 0.93 -13.15 7.57
N VAL A 187 1.80 -12.15 7.47
CA VAL A 187 3.01 -12.20 6.63
C VAL A 187 3.92 -13.34 7.07
N ARG A 188 4.24 -13.45 8.36
CA ARG A 188 5.09 -14.55 8.88
C ARG A 188 4.52 -15.94 8.59
N LYS A 189 3.21 -16.14 8.79
CA LYS A 189 2.55 -17.40 8.44
C LYS A 189 2.61 -17.70 6.94
N THR A 190 2.48 -16.68 6.10
CA THR A 190 2.66 -16.81 4.64
C THR A 190 4.10 -17.17 4.28
N MET A 191 5.10 -16.58 4.94
CA MET A 191 6.51 -16.94 4.75
C MET A 191 6.77 -18.40 5.12
N GLU A 192 6.18 -18.89 6.22
CA GLU A 192 6.23 -20.31 6.59
C GLU A 192 5.56 -21.20 5.54
N ALA A 193 4.41 -20.79 4.99
CA ALA A 193 3.72 -21.50 3.92
C ALA A 193 4.58 -21.62 2.65
N VAL A 194 5.28 -20.54 2.30
CA VAL A 194 6.23 -20.49 1.17
C VAL A 194 7.41 -21.44 1.43
N ALA A 195 8.01 -21.39 2.62
CA ALA A 195 9.12 -22.26 2.98
C ALA A 195 8.73 -23.74 2.94
N ARG A 196 7.55 -24.09 3.47
CA ARG A 196 7.00 -25.46 3.41
C ARG A 196 6.75 -25.94 1.98
N ALA A 197 6.45 -25.03 1.07
CA ALA A 197 6.27 -25.32 -0.36
C ALA A 197 7.61 -25.37 -1.13
N GLY A 198 8.75 -25.21 -0.46
CA GLY A 198 10.08 -25.24 -1.06
C GLY A 198 10.57 -23.89 -1.60
N GLY A 199 9.79 -22.81 -1.47
CA GLY A 199 10.22 -21.48 -1.88
C GLY A 199 11.12 -20.79 -0.85
N ARG A 200 11.83 -19.76 -1.30
CA ARG A 200 12.69 -18.91 -0.47
C ARG A 200 12.19 -17.48 -0.52
N VAL A 201 11.73 -16.97 0.62
CA VAL A 201 11.30 -15.56 0.69
C VAL A 201 12.53 -14.66 0.59
N VAL A 202 12.52 -13.71 -0.35
CA VAL A 202 13.64 -12.79 -0.62
C VAL A 202 13.35 -11.34 -0.20
N ALA A 203 12.09 -10.96 -0.08
CA ALA A 203 11.67 -9.65 0.40
C ALA A 203 10.20 -9.66 0.83
N VAL A 204 9.82 -8.69 1.65
CA VAL A 204 8.44 -8.38 2.03
C VAL A 204 8.07 -6.98 1.56
N GLY A 205 6.86 -6.83 1.04
CA GLY A 205 6.27 -5.54 0.64
C GLY A 205 4.93 -5.27 1.30
N ALA A 206 4.62 -4.02 1.64
CA ALA A 206 3.27 -3.64 2.07
C ALA A 206 2.81 -2.31 1.48
N VAL A 207 1.50 -2.11 1.32
CA VAL A 207 0.99 -0.75 1.02
C VAL A 207 1.11 0.12 2.27
N VAL A 208 0.60 -0.36 3.42
CA VAL A 208 0.67 0.38 4.68
C VAL A 208 1.39 -0.41 5.76
N ASP A 209 2.46 0.14 6.31
CA ASP A 209 3.12 -0.35 7.51
C ASP A 209 2.56 0.38 8.74
N ARG A 210 1.77 -0.33 9.53
CA ARG A 210 1.18 0.12 10.81
C ARG A 210 1.91 -0.39 12.03
N SER A 211 3.07 -1.04 11.85
CA SER A 211 3.90 -1.47 12.96
C SER A 211 4.70 -0.32 13.58
N GLY A 212 4.67 0.87 12.97
CA GLY A 212 5.55 1.98 13.32
C GLY A 212 7.02 1.67 13.02
N GLY A 213 7.29 0.89 11.96
CA GLY A 213 8.63 0.45 11.58
C GLY A 213 9.22 -0.67 12.44
N LYS A 214 8.44 -1.26 13.35
CA LYS A 214 8.89 -2.30 14.30
C LYS A 214 8.80 -3.73 13.73
N ALA A 215 8.12 -3.91 12.60
CA ALA A 215 8.00 -5.23 11.98
C ALA A 215 9.32 -5.68 11.35
N ASP A 216 9.84 -6.80 11.86
CA ASP A 216 10.99 -7.51 11.29
C ASP A 216 10.56 -8.90 10.78
N PHE A 217 11.07 -9.26 9.61
CA PHE A 217 10.80 -10.51 8.92
C PHE A 217 12.09 -11.31 8.63
N GLY A 218 13.27 -10.81 9.03
CA GLY A 218 14.56 -11.45 8.72
C GLY A 218 14.96 -11.37 7.24
N VAL A 219 14.21 -10.63 6.44
CA VAL A 219 14.45 -10.32 5.02
C VAL A 219 14.13 -8.84 4.79
N PRO A 220 14.63 -8.21 3.71
CA PRO A 220 14.30 -6.82 3.42
C PRO A 220 12.79 -6.57 3.40
N PHE A 221 12.35 -5.54 4.11
CA PHE A 221 10.95 -5.12 4.19
C PHE A 221 10.82 -3.67 3.71
N VAL A 222 9.94 -3.45 2.74
CA VAL A 222 9.56 -2.12 2.23
C VAL A 222 8.06 -1.90 2.38
N SER A 223 7.64 -0.66 2.60
CA SER A 223 6.24 -0.27 2.51
C SER A 223 6.09 0.98 1.65
N LEU A 224 4.88 1.25 1.14
CA LEU A 224 4.57 2.52 0.45
C LEU A 224 4.27 3.65 1.41
N LEU A 225 3.63 3.35 2.53
CA LEU A 225 3.32 4.29 3.59
C LEU A 225 3.70 3.67 4.94
N CYS A 226 4.31 4.44 5.84
CA CYS A 226 4.48 4.04 7.23
C CYS A 226 3.68 4.98 8.14
N ARG A 227 2.82 4.40 8.99
CA ARG A 227 1.90 5.12 9.87
C ARG A 227 1.89 4.47 11.24
N ASP A 228 2.46 5.15 12.23
CA ASP A 228 2.22 4.76 13.62
C ASP A 228 0.84 5.27 14.04
N VAL A 229 -0.16 4.38 13.97
CA VAL A 229 -1.55 4.73 14.30
C VAL A 229 -1.75 4.55 15.79
N ALA A 230 -2.15 5.62 16.48
CA ALA A 230 -2.42 5.60 17.90
C ALA A 230 -3.53 4.59 18.24
N ALA A 231 -3.29 3.80 19.28
CA ALA A 231 -4.28 2.88 19.83
C ALA A 231 -4.51 3.20 21.30
N PHE A 232 -5.76 3.46 21.66
CA PHE A 232 -6.17 3.84 23.00
C PHE A 232 -6.95 2.70 23.65
N VAL A 233 -6.72 2.46 24.94
CA VAL A 233 -7.69 1.69 25.74
C VAL A 233 -8.99 2.50 25.84
N PRO A 234 -10.18 1.87 25.87
CA PRO A 234 -11.46 2.60 25.86
C PRO A 234 -11.58 3.67 26.95
N GLU A 235 -11.02 3.41 28.12
CA GLU A 235 -11.03 4.28 29.31
C GLU A 235 -10.18 5.54 29.12
N GLU A 236 -9.14 5.46 28.30
CA GLU A 236 -8.21 6.55 28.03
C GLU A 236 -8.44 7.22 26.68
N CYS A 237 -9.42 6.72 25.91
CA CYS A 237 -9.66 7.18 24.55
C CYS A 237 -10.16 8.64 24.51
N PRO A 238 -9.43 9.57 23.87
CA PRO A 238 -9.86 10.97 23.78
C PRO A 238 -11.15 11.12 22.98
N LEU A 239 -11.41 10.22 22.03
CA LEU A 239 -12.62 10.23 21.21
C LEU A 239 -13.86 9.82 22.02
N CYS A 240 -13.72 8.86 22.93
CA CYS A 240 -14.75 8.51 23.92
C CYS A 240 -15.10 9.72 24.79
N ARG A 241 -14.09 10.41 25.34
CA ARG A 241 -14.30 11.60 26.18
C ARG A 241 -15.02 12.74 25.45
N ARG A 242 -14.82 12.85 24.14
CA ARG A 242 -15.50 13.84 23.27
C ARG A 242 -16.86 13.36 22.75
N GLY A 243 -17.30 12.14 23.07
CA GLY A 243 -18.57 11.60 22.59
C GLY A 243 -18.62 11.33 21.08
N VAL A 244 -17.47 11.16 20.41
CA VAL A 244 -17.45 10.83 18.97
C VAL A 244 -17.99 9.41 18.78
N PRO A 245 -18.95 9.15 17.86
CA PRO A 245 -19.53 7.83 17.68
C PRO A 245 -18.51 6.75 17.31
N LEU A 246 -18.51 5.63 18.05
CA LEU A 246 -17.64 4.48 17.79
C LEU A 246 -18.16 3.66 16.59
N VAL A 247 -17.28 3.35 15.66
CA VAL A 247 -17.56 2.55 14.46
C VAL A 247 -16.82 1.22 14.54
N GLU A 248 -17.50 0.12 14.20
CA GLU A 248 -16.89 -1.22 14.05
C GLU A 248 -16.72 -1.57 12.56
N PRO A 249 -15.64 -1.14 11.90
CA PRO A 249 -15.55 -1.09 10.44
C PRO A 249 -15.51 -2.45 9.72
N LYS A 250 -15.33 -3.56 10.45
CA LYS A 250 -15.30 -4.93 9.89
C LYS A 250 -16.60 -5.71 10.11
N ARG A 251 -17.55 -5.19 10.89
CA ARG A 251 -18.91 -5.70 10.97
C ARG A 251 -19.73 -4.81 10.03
N GLY A 252 -19.80 -5.21 8.76
CA GLY A 252 -20.63 -4.51 7.76
C GLY A 252 -22.07 -4.40 8.22
#